data_AF-A0A2C5XTJ6-F1
#
_entry.id   AF-A0A2C5XTJ6-F1
#
_cell.length_a   1.000
_cell.length_b   1.000
_cell.length_c   1.000
_cell.angle_alpha   90.00
_cell.angle_beta   90.00
_cell.angle_gamma   90.00
#
_symmetry.space_group_name_H-M   'P 1'
#
loop_
_entity.id
_entity.type
_entity.pdbx_description
1 polymer ?
#
loop_
_entity_poly.entity_id
_entity_poly.type
_entity_poly.pdbx_seq_one_letter_code
_entity_poly.pdbx_strand_id
1 'polypeptide(L)'
;MANAHAADKAAISHALLRALEGQGINYETDGIQAGFTNLVPLSRGLTAHVSPDFCDGAPREQLHSKLGQQLGGHVMPALEPNVPIVPNFFVEVKGPDETDAVAQSQMCYYMAFGARAIQTLRTVVPPLVIFDNRAYTLGCTYVAGVLKIFASHTAAPADGNSNPRYVTTLVDGFFMLGNSARFYQAITAYRNARSWAERQRNEAITQANDYAQSIYF
;
A
#
# COMPACT_ATOMS: atom_id res chain seq x y z
N MET A 1 13.94 22.16 -15.84
CA MET A 1 12.47 21.94 -15.81
C MET A 1 12.11 20.72 -14.97
N ALA A 2 12.63 19.51 -15.24
CA ALA A 2 12.32 18.30 -14.45
C ALA A 2 12.54 18.45 -12.92
N ASN A 3 13.64 19.07 -12.49
CA ASN A 3 13.92 19.29 -11.06
C ASN A 3 12.95 20.26 -10.37
N ALA A 4 12.35 21.21 -11.09
CA ALA A 4 11.39 22.15 -10.53
C ALA A 4 10.04 21.46 -10.28
N HIS A 5 9.54 20.70 -11.27
CA HIS A 5 8.31 19.92 -11.13
C HIS A 5 8.42 18.83 -10.04
N ALA A 6 9.58 18.20 -9.89
CA ALA A 6 9.82 17.24 -8.82
C ALA A 6 9.80 17.90 -7.42
N ALA A 7 10.36 19.11 -7.30
CA ALA A 7 10.30 19.89 -6.07
C ALA A 7 8.86 20.34 -5.74
N ASP A 8 8.09 20.76 -6.75
CA ASP A 8 6.68 21.13 -6.61
C ASP A 8 5.84 19.92 -6.15
N LYS A 9 6.03 18.74 -6.76
CA LYS A 9 5.37 17.50 -6.34
C LYS A 9 5.69 17.18 -4.88
N ALA A 10 6.96 17.18 -4.50
CA ALA A 10 7.37 16.85 -3.13
C ALA A 10 6.76 17.82 -2.10
N ALA A 11 6.76 19.13 -2.40
CA ALA A 11 6.15 20.13 -1.54
C ALA A 11 4.62 19.91 -1.39
N ILE A 12 3.93 19.58 -2.48
CA ILE A 12 2.49 19.27 -2.47
C ILE A 12 2.24 18.00 -1.65
N SER A 13 3.02 16.94 -1.84
CA SER A 13 2.89 15.68 -1.09
C SER A 13 3.05 15.92 0.41
N HIS A 14 4.10 16.63 0.83
CA HIS A 14 4.32 16.93 2.25
C HIS A 14 3.20 17.81 2.83
N ALA A 15 2.75 18.83 2.10
CA ALA A 15 1.66 19.70 2.56
C ALA A 15 0.34 18.93 2.69
N LEU A 16 0.03 18.07 1.72
CA LEU A 16 -1.17 17.24 1.73
C LEU A 16 -1.13 16.23 2.89
N LEU A 17 -0.05 15.47 3.04
CA LEU A 17 0.07 14.49 4.12
C LEU A 17 -0.09 15.16 5.48
N ARG A 18 0.58 16.30 5.70
CA ARG A 18 0.40 17.10 6.92
C ARG A 18 -1.04 17.55 7.14
N ALA A 19 -1.77 17.93 6.08
CA ALA A 19 -3.17 18.29 6.17
C ALA A 19 -4.08 17.08 6.48
N LEU A 20 -3.77 15.92 5.89
CA LEU A 20 -4.52 14.68 6.09
C LEU A 20 -4.30 14.11 7.50
N GLU A 21 -3.15 14.31 8.11
CA GLU A 21 -2.77 13.58 9.33
C GLU A 21 -2.60 14.48 10.56
N GLY A 22 -2.35 15.77 10.37
CA GLY A 22 -2.17 16.75 11.44
C GLY A 22 -0.70 17.08 11.72
N GLN A 23 -0.50 18.02 12.65
CA GLN A 23 0.84 18.47 13.08
C GLN A 23 1.45 17.41 14.01
N GLY A 24 2.57 16.80 13.61
CA GLY A 24 3.32 15.86 14.47
C GLY A 24 3.90 14.62 13.78
N ILE A 25 3.52 14.34 12.53
CA ILE A 25 4.08 13.21 11.79
C ILE A 25 5.37 13.65 11.09
N ASN A 26 6.48 13.02 11.46
CA ASN A 26 7.78 13.31 10.89
C ASN A 26 7.99 12.50 9.61
N TYR A 27 7.55 13.08 8.49
CA TYR A 27 7.59 12.47 7.16
C TYR A 27 9.01 12.16 6.65
N GLU A 28 10.05 12.71 7.27
CA GLU A 28 11.44 12.42 6.92
C GLU A 28 11.89 11.01 7.35
N THR A 29 11.15 10.35 8.25
CA THR A 29 11.48 9.02 8.78
C THR A 29 10.57 7.88 8.30
N ASP A 30 9.43 8.19 7.67
CA ASP A 30 8.43 7.19 7.26
C ASP A 30 8.49 6.91 5.75
N GLY A 31 9.48 6.11 5.31
CA GLY A 31 9.45 5.43 4.01
C GLY A 31 9.40 6.30 2.74
N ILE A 32 9.51 7.62 2.85
CA ILE A 32 9.50 8.53 1.72
C ILE A 32 10.81 8.34 0.92
N GLN A 33 10.65 8.01 -0.37
CA GLN A 33 11.67 7.96 -1.44
C GLN A 33 12.58 6.73 -1.58
N ALA A 34 12.65 5.80 -0.63
CA ALA A 34 13.36 4.54 -0.87
C ALA A 34 12.46 3.59 -1.66
N GLY A 35 12.65 3.56 -2.98
CA GLY A 35 11.99 2.62 -3.87
C GLY A 35 11.99 1.19 -3.34
N PHE A 36 10.98 0.40 -3.70
CA PHE A 36 10.96 -1.01 -3.36
C PHE A 36 11.94 -1.76 -4.26
N THR A 37 13.01 -2.27 -3.65
CA THR A 37 14.16 -2.91 -4.33
C THR A 37 14.15 -4.44 -4.25
N ASN A 38 13.34 -5.02 -3.36
CA ASN A 38 13.37 -6.46 -3.05
C ASN A 38 12.10 -7.20 -3.53
N LEU A 39 11.18 -6.53 -4.21
CA LEU A 39 9.92 -7.14 -4.60
C LEU A 39 10.07 -8.22 -5.68
N VAL A 40 9.44 -9.36 -5.45
CA VAL A 40 9.25 -10.37 -6.51
C VAL A 40 8.33 -9.78 -7.60
N PRO A 41 8.60 -9.90 -8.91
CA PRO A 41 7.70 -9.36 -9.94
C PRO A 41 6.28 -9.95 -9.89
N LEU A 42 5.25 -9.16 -10.23
CA LEU A 42 3.86 -9.65 -10.31
C LEU A 42 3.61 -10.52 -11.55
N SER A 43 4.37 -10.29 -12.62
CA SER A 43 4.33 -11.03 -13.88
C SER A 43 5.69 -10.99 -14.57
N ARG A 44 5.96 -11.98 -15.44
CA ARG A 44 7.23 -12.05 -16.19
C ARG A 44 7.37 -10.80 -17.08
N GLY A 45 8.49 -10.10 -16.94
CA GLY A 45 8.83 -8.92 -17.75
C GLY A 45 8.31 -7.58 -17.21
N LEU A 46 7.58 -7.58 -16.09
CA LEU A 46 7.08 -6.36 -15.47
C LEU A 46 8.03 -5.91 -14.33
N THR A 47 9.08 -5.18 -14.71
CA THR A 47 10.02 -4.52 -13.80
C THR A 47 9.72 -3.03 -13.73
N ALA A 48 8.54 -2.67 -13.21
CA ALA A 48 8.27 -1.28 -12.90
C ALA A 48 8.80 -0.96 -11.50
N HIS A 49 9.49 0.17 -11.39
CA HIS A 49 9.93 0.70 -10.11
C HIS A 49 8.70 1.06 -9.27
N VAL A 50 8.57 0.44 -8.10
CA VAL A 50 7.51 0.77 -7.15
C VAL A 50 8.05 1.78 -6.16
N SER A 51 7.46 2.97 -6.12
CA SER A 51 7.88 4.06 -5.24
C SER A 51 6.69 4.97 -4.98
N PRO A 52 5.73 4.54 -4.15
CA PRO A 52 4.64 5.40 -3.74
C PRO A 52 5.20 6.63 -3.01
N ASP A 53 4.50 7.76 -3.08
CA ASP A 53 4.89 8.95 -2.30
C ASP A 53 4.82 8.68 -0.79
N PHE A 54 3.91 7.81 -0.36
CA PHE A 54 3.82 7.32 1.01
C PHE A 54 3.21 5.91 1.08
N CYS A 55 3.62 5.12 2.06
CA CYS A 55 2.99 3.85 2.37
C CYS A 55 3.08 3.50 3.85
N ASP A 56 2.07 2.80 4.36
CA ASP A 56 2.16 2.14 5.67
C ASP A 56 2.36 0.64 5.49
N GLY A 57 3.24 0.11 6.34
CA GLY A 57 3.35 -1.30 6.64
C GLY A 57 3.64 -1.51 8.12
N ALA A 58 4.19 -2.66 8.47
CA ALA A 58 4.58 -3.00 9.83
C ALA A 58 6.11 -2.88 10.02
N PRO A 59 6.60 -2.61 11.24
CA PRO A 59 7.99 -2.84 11.61
C PRO A 59 8.41 -4.29 11.35
N ARG A 60 9.68 -4.51 11.01
CA ARG A 60 10.21 -5.86 10.67
C ARG A 60 10.03 -6.86 11.80
N GLU A 61 10.18 -6.38 13.02
CA GLU A 61 10.14 -7.17 14.25
C GLU A 61 8.74 -7.73 14.53
N GLN A 62 7.70 -7.18 13.89
CA GLN A 62 6.34 -7.71 14.04
C GLN A 62 6.16 -9.03 13.32
N LEU A 63 6.98 -9.40 12.33
CA LEU A 63 6.88 -10.69 11.65
C LEU A 63 7.93 -11.66 12.18
N HIS A 64 7.53 -12.90 12.44
CA HIS A 64 8.42 -13.95 12.89
C HIS A 64 9.61 -14.10 11.93
N SER A 65 10.83 -14.08 12.46
CA SER A 65 12.07 -13.99 11.66
C SER A 65 12.19 -15.06 10.57
N LYS A 66 11.83 -16.31 10.88
CA LYS A 66 11.78 -17.41 9.89
C LYS A 66 10.78 -17.15 8.75
N LEU A 67 9.62 -16.58 9.04
CA LEU A 67 8.64 -16.20 8.01
C LEU A 67 9.17 -15.05 7.16
N GLY A 68 9.78 -14.04 7.77
CA GLY A 68 10.42 -12.95 7.03
C GLY A 68 11.47 -13.47 6.04
N GLN A 69 12.34 -14.38 6.49
CA GLN A 69 13.35 -15.02 5.63
C GLN A 69 12.73 -15.89 4.52
N GLN A 70 11.70 -16.66 4.85
CA GLN A 70 11.04 -17.57 3.90
C GLN A 70 10.24 -16.81 2.83
N LEU A 71 9.49 -15.78 3.23
CA LEU A 71 8.57 -15.06 2.33
C LEU A 71 9.28 -13.94 1.57
N GLY A 72 10.36 -13.38 2.14
CA GLY A 72 11.26 -12.43 1.47
C GLY A 72 10.51 -11.33 0.71
N GLY A 73 10.85 -11.16 -0.57
CA GLY A 73 10.29 -10.15 -1.47
C GLY A 73 8.79 -10.21 -1.75
N HIS A 74 8.07 -11.20 -1.22
CA HIS A 74 6.61 -11.19 -1.25
C HIS A 74 6.01 -10.28 -0.17
N VAL A 75 6.71 -10.10 0.95
CA VAL A 75 6.24 -9.32 2.12
C VAL A 75 7.24 -8.24 2.54
N MET A 76 8.48 -8.27 2.07
CA MET A 76 9.53 -7.28 2.40
C MET A 76 9.87 -6.45 1.17
N PRO A 77 9.42 -5.19 1.07
CA PRO A 77 9.63 -4.35 -0.11
C PRO A 77 11.09 -4.00 -0.37
N ALA A 78 11.91 -3.96 0.67
CA ALA A 78 13.34 -3.65 0.61
C ALA A 78 14.11 -4.43 1.70
N LEU A 79 15.44 -4.42 1.69
CA LEU A 79 16.28 -5.10 2.69
C LEU A 79 16.76 -4.16 3.80
N GLU A 80 16.61 -2.86 3.60
CA GLU A 80 16.92 -1.78 4.52
C GLU A 80 16.03 -1.85 5.77
N PRO A 81 16.62 -1.88 7.00
CA PRO A 81 15.88 -2.09 8.24
C PRO A 81 14.68 -1.15 8.47
N ASN A 82 14.79 0.10 8.00
CA ASN A 82 13.79 1.14 8.23
C ASN A 82 12.62 1.10 7.23
N VAL A 83 12.65 0.22 6.22
CA VAL A 83 11.54 0.07 5.28
C VAL A 83 10.51 -0.90 5.87
N PRO A 84 9.22 -0.49 5.97
CA PRO A 84 8.20 -1.32 6.57
C PRO A 84 7.91 -2.56 5.73
N ILE A 85 7.54 -3.65 6.40
CA ILE A 85 7.10 -4.89 5.78
C ILE A 85 5.59 -4.88 5.55
N VAL A 86 5.12 -5.73 4.64
CA VAL A 86 3.70 -5.97 4.36
C VAL A 86 2.95 -4.65 4.10
N PRO A 87 3.42 -3.79 3.17
CA PRO A 87 2.74 -2.53 2.93
C PRO A 87 1.34 -2.80 2.39
N ASN A 88 0.32 -2.18 2.97
CA ASN A 88 -1.07 -2.38 2.53
C ASN A 88 -1.92 -1.10 2.58
N PHE A 89 -1.27 0.04 2.81
CA PHE A 89 -1.85 1.36 2.59
C PHE A 89 -0.86 2.18 1.76
N PHE A 90 -1.35 2.85 0.72
CA PHE A 90 -0.51 3.60 -0.23
C PHE A 90 -1.10 4.97 -0.52
N VAL A 91 -0.24 5.97 -0.75
CA VAL A 91 -0.65 7.29 -1.22
C VAL A 91 0.21 7.69 -2.40
N GLU A 92 -0.45 8.16 -3.45
CA GLU A 92 0.21 8.77 -4.61
C GLU A 92 -0.40 10.15 -4.86
N VAL A 93 0.45 11.16 -4.81
CA VAL A 93 0.09 12.56 -5.02
C VAL A 93 0.62 12.98 -6.35
N LYS A 94 -0.16 13.73 -7.12
CA LYS A 94 0.27 14.22 -8.44
C LYS A 94 0.43 15.72 -8.45
N GLY A 95 1.46 16.15 -9.20
CA GLY A 95 1.65 17.57 -9.50
C GLY A 95 0.53 18.11 -10.41
N PRO A 96 0.45 19.44 -10.58
CA PRO A 96 -0.59 20.08 -11.38
C PRO A 96 -0.68 19.62 -12.84
N ASP A 97 0.46 19.22 -13.41
CA ASP A 97 0.60 18.82 -14.82
C ASP A 97 0.48 17.30 -15.04
N GLU A 98 0.38 16.51 -13.97
CA GLU A 98 0.24 15.05 -14.04
C GLU A 98 -1.23 14.62 -14.11
N THR A 99 -1.50 13.48 -14.75
CA THR A 99 -2.88 13.05 -15.02
C THR A 99 -3.40 12.05 -13.98
N ASP A 100 -4.70 12.09 -13.77
CA ASP A 100 -5.42 11.12 -12.95
C ASP A 100 -5.26 9.68 -13.47
N ALA A 101 -5.17 9.49 -14.79
CA ALA A 101 -4.94 8.17 -15.39
C ALA A 101 -3.58 7.57 -14.99
N VAL A 102 -2.52 8.38 -14.92
CA VAL A 102 -1.20 7.94 -14.43
C VAL A 102 -1.28 7.57 -12.96
N ALA A 103 -1.92 8.40 -12.12
CA ALA A 103 -2.08 8.13 -10.69
C ALA A 103 -2.82 6.81 -10.43
N GLN A 104 -3.93 6.59 -11.13
CA GLN A 104 -4.70 5.35 -11.01
C GLN A 104 -3.90 4.13 -11.49
N SER A 105 -3.15 4.26 -12.58
CA SER A 105 -2.34 3.15 -13.11
C SER A 105 -1.23 2.74 -12.12
N GLN A 106 -0.56 3.72 -11.53
CA GLN A 106 0.44 3.47 -10.49
C GLN A 106 -0.19 2.89 -9.23
N MET A 107 -1.32 3.45 -8.78
CA MET A 107 -2.04 2.95 -7.60
C MET A 107 -2.48 1.49 -7.78
N CYS A 108 -3.04 1.12 -8.94
CA CYS A 108 -3.36 -0.27 -9.27
C CYS A 108 -2.14 -1.19 -9.14
N TYR A 109 -0.97 -0.73 -9.60
CA TYR A 109 0.25 -1.50 -9.52
C TYR A 109 0.78 -1.64 -8.10
N TYR A 110 0.80 -0.55 -7.32
CA TYR A 110 1.27 -0.54 -5.93
C TYR A 110 0.40 -1.41 -5.04
N MET A 111 -0.92 -1.27 -5.16
CA MET A 111 -1.88 -2.03 -4.37
C MET A 111 -1.87 -3.52 -4.70
N ALA A 112 -1.50 -3.91 -5.93
CA ALA A 112 -1.33 -5.32 -6.26
C ALA A 112 -0.20 -5.98 -5.45
N PHE A 113 0.89 -5.27 -5.17
CA PHE A 113 1.94 -5.77 -4.27
C PHE A 113 1.44 -5.89 -2.84
N GLY A 114 0.70 -4.90 -2.33
CA GLY A 114 0.16 -4.98 -0.97
C GLY A 114 -0.86 -6.11 -0.81
N ALA A 115 -1.76 -6.26 -1.79
CA ALA A 115 -2.72 -7.36 -1.81
C ALA A 115 -2.01 -8.72 -1.85
N ARG A 116 -0.92 -8.84 -2.64
CA ARG A 116 -0.08 -10.05 -2.63
C ARG A 116 0.56 -10.30 -1.27
N ALA A 117 1.10 -9.27 -0.62
CA ALA A 117 1.78 -9.42 0.67
C ALA A 117 0.84 -9.98 1.75
N ILE A 118 -0.37 -9.41 1.87
CA ILE A 118 -1.40 -9.91 2.78
C ILE A 118 -1.81 -11.34 2.40
N GLN A 119 -2.04 -11.60 1.12
CA GLN A 119 -2.38 -12.94 0.65
C GLN A 119 -1.30 -13.96 1.00
N THR A 120 -0.03 -13.63 0.79
CA THR A 120 1.10 -14.50 1.11
C THR A 120 1.13 -14.86 2.60
N LEU A 121 0.91 -13.90 3.50
CA LEU A 121 0.78 -14.19 4.93
C LEU A 121 -0.39 -15.12 5.24
N ARG A 122 -1.57 -14.83 4.68
CA ARG A 122 -2.76 -15.65 4.94
C ARG A 122 -2.61 -17.08 4.39
N THR A 123 -1.87 -17.25 3.31
CA THR A 123 -1.55 -18.57 2.74
C THR A 123 -0.49 -19.34 3.52
N VAL A 124 0.10 -18.81 4.60
CA VAL A 124 0.89 -19.68 5.49
C VAL A 124 -0.01 -20.46 6.44
N VAL A 125 -1.19 -19.94 6.79
CA VAL A 125 -2.10 -20.52 7.78
C VAL A 125 -3.09 -21.49 7.10
N PRO A 126 -3.18 -22.77 7.54
CA PRO A 126 -4.18 -23.71 7.03
C PRO A 126 -5.62 -23.31 7.39
N PRO A 127 -6.61 -23.60 6.51
CA PRO A 127 -6.45 -24.24 5.20
C PRO A 127 -5.79 -23.30 4.16
N LEU A 128 -4.78 -23.82 3.47
CA LEU A 128 -4.02 -23.11 2.45
C LEU A 128 -4.93 -22.88 1.23
N VAL A 129 -4.96 -21.65 0.73
CA VAL A 129 -5.79 -21.12 -0.39
C VAL A 129 -7.06 -20.39 0.07
N ILE A 130 -6.94 -19.06 0.19
CA ILE A 130 -8.07 -18.16 0.44
C ILE A 130 -8.14 -17.12 -0.68
N PHE A 131 -8.95 -17.34 -1.71
CA PHE A 131 -9.40 -16.26 -2.59
C PHE A 131 -10.81 -15.86 -2.16
N ASP A 132 -10.91 -15.13 -1.06
CA ASP A 132 -12.20 -14.71 -0.50
C ASP A 132 -12.81 -13.48 -1.19
N ASN A 133 -12.12 -12.94 -2.20
CA ASN A 133 -12.49 -11.71 -2.92
C ASN A 133 -12.70 -10.51 -1.98
N ARG A 134 -12.02 -10.49 -0.83
CA ARG A 134 -12.05 -9.36 0.10
C ARG A 134 -10.82 -8.49 -0.10
N ALA A 135 -11.02 -7.18 -0.09
CA ALA A 135 -9.90 -6.26 -0.07
C ALA A 135 -9.25 -6.29 1.32
N TYR A 136 -7.94 -6.13 1.33
CA TYR A 136 -7.13 -5.92 2.55
C TYR A 136 -6.08 -4.82 2.37
N THR A 137 -6.07 -4.22 1.17
CA THR A 137 -5.16 -3.17 0.76
C THR A 137 -5.98 -1.99 0.30
N LEU A 138 -5.71 -0.82 0.87
CA LEU A 138 -6.31 0.44 0.46
C LEU A 138 -5.24 1.38 -0.10
N GLY A 139 -5.69 2.32 -0.91
CA GLY A 139 -4.79 3.27 -1.56
C GLY A 139 -5.50 4.57 -1.83
N CYS A 140 -4.77 5.68 -1.77
CA CYS A 140 -5.31 7.01 -2.01
C CYS A 140 -4.54 7.71 -3.13
N THR A 141 -5.24 8.29 -4.10
CA THR A 141 -4.62 9.25 -5.01
C THR A 141 -5.07 10.66 -4.69
N TYR A 142 -4.19 11.63 -4.86
CA TYR A 142 -4.58 13.05 -4.86
C TYR A 142 -4.11 13.71 -6.15
N VAL A 143 -5.07 14.20 -6.93
CA VAL A 143 -4.81 14.87 -8.21
C VAL A 143 -5.72 16.10 -8.31
N ALA A 144 -5.13 17.27 -8.53
CA ALA A 144 -5.87 18.52 -8.76
C ALA A 144 -7.01 18.81 -7.76
N GLY A 145 -6.79 18.56 -6.46
CA GLY A 145 -7.78 18.83 -5.42
C GLY A 145 -8.78 17.70 -5.16
N VAL A 146 -8.66 16.57 -5.86
CA VAL A 146 -9.53 15.40 -5.67
C VAL A 146 -8.74 14.29 -4.99
N LEU A 147 -9.20 13.85 -3.81
CA LEU A 147 -8.73 12.64 -3.15
C LEU A 147 -9.61 11.46 -3.56
N LYS A 148 -9.03 10.40 -4.12
CA LYS A 148 -9.76 9.15 -4.42
C LYS A 148 -9.24 8.03 -3.54
N ILE A 149 -10.14 7.20 -3.03
CA ILE A 149 -9.80 6.03 -2.24
C ILE A 149 -10.12 4.78 -3.06
N PHE A 150 -9.18 3.86 -3.11
CA PHE A 150 -9.28 2.59 -3.81
C PHE A 150 -9.13 1.43 -2.82
N ALA A 151 -9.71 0.29 -3.18
CA ALA A 151 -9.53 -0.97 -2.50
C ALA A 151 -9.03 -2.04 -3.48
N SER A 152 -8.09 -2.88 -3.04
CA SER A 152 -7.55 -3.96 -3.86
C SER A 152 -7.64 -5.30 -3.16
N HIS A 153 -8.03 -6.32 -3.92
CA HIS A 153 -8.11 -7.71 -3.48
C HIS A 153 -7.43 -8.64 -4.47
N THR A 154 -6.97 -9.78 -3.97
CA THR A 154 -6.55 -10.91 -4.79
C THR A 154 -7.75 -11.71 -5.26
N ALA A 155 -7.78 -12.00 -6.56
CA ALA A 155 -8.75 -12.89 -7.18
C ALA A 155 -8.04 -14.11 -7.76
N ALA A 156 -8.78 -15.22 -7.85
CA ALA A 156 -8.26 -16.45 -8.41
C ALA A 156 -7.71 -16.22 -9.84
N PRO A 157 -6.62 -16.94 -10.21
CA PRO A 157 -6.13 -17.02 -11.57
C PRO A 157 -7.26 -17.30 -12.57
N ALA A 158 -7.15 -16.78 -13.80
CA ALA A 158 -8.17 -17.02 -14.84
C ALA A 158 -8.16 -18.49 -15.33
N ASP A 159 -6.98 -19.12 -15.26
CA ASP A 159 -6.69 -20.52 -15.52
C ASP A 159 -5.83 -21.08 -14.38
N GLY A 160 -5.94 -22.37 -14.08
CA GLY A 160 -5.36 -22.99 -12.87
C GLY A 160 -3.82 -22.92 -12.73
N ASN A 161 -3.12 -22.38 -13.74
CA ASN A 161 -1.66 -22.30 -13.80
C ASN A 161 -1.12 -20.85 -13.88
N SER A 162 -1.97 -19.81 -13.88
CA SER A 162 -1.48 -18.43 -13.89
C SER A 162 -1.32 -17.81 -12.50
N ASN A 163 -0.64 -16.66 -12.47
CA ASN A 163 -0.52 -15.86 -11.27
C ASN A 163 -1.89 -15.36 -10.79
N PRO A 164 -2.07 -15.13 -9.48
CA PRO A 164 -3.24 -14.43 -8.95
C PRO A 164 -3.50 -13.13 -9.69
N ARG A 165 -4.79 -12.80 -9.85
CA ARG A 165 -5.21 -11.49 -10.37
C ARG A 165 -5.36 -10.52 -9.22
N TYR A 166 -5.15 -9.23 -9.48
CA TYR A 166 -5.33 -8.16 -8.52
C TYR A 166 -6.36 -7.19 -9.06
N VAL A 167 -7.46 -7.03 -8.33
CA VAL A 167 -8.60 -6.20 -8.75
C VAL A 167 -8.62 -4.96 -7.87
N THR A 168 -8.42 -3.80 -8.48
CA THR A 168 -8.51 -2.50 -7.81
C THR A 168 -9.84 -1.85 -8.14
N THR A 169 -10.56 -1.40 -7.13
CA THR A 169 -11.89 -0.79 -7.24
C THR A 169 -11.86 0.60 -6.61
N LEU A 170 -12.41 1.60 -7.28
CA LEU A 170 -12.65 2.92 -6.69
C LEU A 170 -13.73 2.77 -5.61
N VAL A 171 -13.40 3.13 -4.37
CA VAL A 171 -14.34 3.14 -3.24
C VAL A 171 -15.11 4.45 -3.24
N ASP A 172 -14.41 5.59 -3.29
CA ASP A 172 -15.02 6.92 -3.29
C ASP A 172 -14.04 7.99 -3.79
N GLY A 173 -14.56 9.20 -4.07
CA GLY A 173 -13.80 10.37 -4.48
C GLY A 173 -14.31 11.66 -3.85
N PHE A 174 -13.41 12.45 -3.28
CA PHE A 174 -13.71 13.67 -2.55
C PHE A 174 -13.05 14.88 -3.20
N PHE A 175 -13.84 15.87 -3.61
CA PHE A 175 -13.31 17.18 -3.99
C PHE A 175 -13.06 18.01 -2.73
N MET A 176 -11.78 18.27 -2.44
CA MET A 176 -11.32 18.84 -1.17
C MET A 176 -11.25 20.37 -1.18
N LEU A 177 -11.39 21.03 -2.34
CA LEU A 177 -11.21 22.48 -2.46
C LEU A 177 -12.55 23.24 -2.29
N GLY A 178 -12.47 24.44 -1.70
CA GLY A 178 -13.57 25.40 -1.64
C GLY A 178 -14.73 25.05 -0.69
N ASN A 179 -14.70 23.89 -0.02
CA ASN A 179 -15.75 23.47 0.90
C ASN A 179 -15.16 22.71 2.10
N SER A 180 -15.25 23.31 3.30
CA SER A 180 -14.71 22.72 4.54
C SER A 180 -15.39 21.42 4.94
N ALA A 181 -16.70 21.27 4.72
CA ALA A 181 -17.40 20.03 5.05
C ALA A 181 -16.90 18.85 4.21
N ARG A 182 -16.71 19.05 2.90
CA ARG A 182 -16.12 18.02 2.01
C ARG A 182 -14.67 17.73 2.33
N PHE A 183 -13.90 18.76 2.69
CA PHE A 183 -12.53 18.63 3.16
C PHE A 183 -12.44 17.74 4.40
N TYR A 184 -13.27 17.97 5.41
CA TYR A 184 -13.30 17.13 6.61
C TYR A 184 -13.76 15.71 6.33
N GLN A 185 -14.77 15.51 5.46
CA GLN A 185 -15.20 14.18 5.03
C GLN A 185 -14.06 13.40 4.39
N ALA A 186 -13.29 14.04 3.50
CA ALA A 186 -12.13 13.43 2.85
C ALA A 186 -11.06 13.00 3.87
N ILE A 187 -10.73 13.87 4.83
CA ILE A 187 -9.76 13.55 5.90
C ILE A 187 -10.25 12.37 6.74
N THR A 188 -11.52 12.38 7.15
CA THR A 188 -12.09 11.29 7.95
C THR A 188 -12.05 9.97 7.18
N ALA A 189 -12.44 9.98 5.90
CA ALA A 189 -12.38 8.79 5.06
C ALA A 189 -10.95 8.26 4.89
N TYR A 190 -9.98 9.14 4.63
CA TYR A 190 -8.55 8.80 4.55
C TYR A 190 -8.04 8.13 5.83
N ARG A 191 -8.28 8.75 6.99
CA ARG A 191 -7.82 8.23 8.28
C ARG A 191 -8.47 6.88 8.62
N ASN A 192 -9.76 6.74 8.34
CA ASN A 192 -10.47 5.48 8.53
C ASN A 192 -9.92 4.38 7.63
N ALA A 193 -9.62 4.69 6.36
CA ALA A 193 -8.99 3.76 5.42
C ALA A 193 -7.61 3.32 5.93
N ARG A 194 -6.76 4.27 6.33
CA ARG A 194 -5.44 4.00 6.89
C ARG A 194 -5.50 3.08 8.12
N SER A 195 -6.32 3.43 9.12
CA SER A 195 -6.48 2.62 10.33
C SER A 195 -7.14 1.26 10.06
N TRP A 196 -8.04 1.17 9.09
CA TRP A 196 -8.63 -0.11 8.71
C TRP A 196 -7.58 -1.02 8.07
N ALA A 197 -6.77 -0.50 7.14
CA ALA A 197 -5.70 -1.26 6.49
C ALA A 197 -4.68 -1.75 7.53
N GLU A 198 -4.27 -0.91 8.48
CA GLU A 198 -3.41 -1.31 9.59
C GLU A 198 -4.00 -2.49 10.38
N ARG A 199 -5.27 -2.44 10.78
CA ARG A 199 -5.91 -3.54 11.52
C ARG A 199 -5.86 -4.85 10.74
N GLN A 200 -6.18 -4.81 9.44
CA GLN A 200 -6.15 -6.00 8.59
C GLN A 200 -4.74 -6.59 8.45
N ARG A 201 -3.72 -5.74 8.29
CA ARG A 201 -2.33 -6.16 8.21
C ARG A 201 -1.86 -6.80 9.51
N ASN A 202 -2.10 -6.13 10.63
CA ASN A 202 -1.64 -6.60 11.93
C ASN A 202 -2.32 -7.93 12.29
N GLU A 203 -3.60 -8.09 12.00
CA GLU A 203 -4.32 -9.35 12.16
C GLU A 203 -3.71 -10.48 11.32
N ALA A 204 -3.41 -10.24 10.04
CA ALA A 204 -2.77 -11.24 9.18
C ALA A 204 -1.35 -11.62 9.66
N ILE A 205 -0.58 -10.65 10.17
CA ILE A 205 0.75 -10.89 10.76
C ILE A 205 0.63 -11.74 12.02
N THR A 206 -0.29 -11.39 12.93
CA THR A 206 -0.53 -12.17 14.17
C THR A 206 -0.88 -13.61 13.85
N GLN A 207 -1.84 -13.85 12.96
CA GLN A 207 -2.24 -15.21 12.58
C GLN A 207 -1.07 -16.01 11.97
N ALA A 208 -0.27 -15.39 11.11
CA ALA A 208 0.90 -16.03 10.52
C ALA A 208 1.96 -16.37 11.58
N ASN A 209 2.22 -15.46 12.53
CA ASN A 209 3.16 -15.68 13.61
C ASN A 209 2.72 -16.80 14.56
N ASP A 210 1.46 -16.80 14.97
CA ASP A 210 0.89 -17.82 15.86
C ASP A 210 1.03 -19.21 15.22
N TYR A 211 0.75 -19.29 13.91
CA TYR A 211 0.94 -20.52 13.16
C TYR A 211 2.42 -20.94 13.08
N ALA A 212 3.34 -20.02 12.78
CA ALA A 212 4.76 -20.31 12.76
C ALA A 212 5.26 -20.83 14.11
N GLN A 213 4.80 -20.22 15.22
CA GLN A 213 5.12 -20.68 16.56
C GLN A 213 4.64 -22.11 16.81
N SER A 214 3.44 -22.49 16.34
CA SER A 214 2.89 -23.84 16.50
C SER A 214 3.57 -24.95 15.69
N ILE A 215 4.39 -24.60 14.69
CA ILE A 215 5.16 -25.58 13.89
C ILE A 215 6.58 -25.73 14.41
N TYR A 216 7.16 -24.64 14.93
CA TYR A 216 8.55 -24.62 15.39
C TYR A 216 8.72 -24.93 16.88
N PHE A 217 7.63 -25.08 17.62
CA PHE A 217 7.56 -25.51 19.02
C PHE A 217 6.42 -26.52 19.19
#